data_AF-A0A497FRP4-F1
#
_entry.id   AF-A0A497FRP4-F1
#
_cell.length_a   1.000
_cell.length_b   1.000
_cell.length_c   1.000
_cell.angle_alpha   90.00
_cell.angle_beta   90.00
_cell.angle_gamma   90.00
#
_symmetry.space_group_name_H-M   'P 1'
#
loop_
_entity.id
_entity.type
_entity.pdbx_description
1 polymer ?
#
loop_
_entity_poly.entity_id
_entity_poly.type
_entity_poly.pdbx_seq_one_letter_code
_entity_poly.pdbx_strand_id
1 'polypeptide(L)'
;MSPLDIVLLLLTGLAAGTCGALMGIGGGVIMVPVLTAFFAIPVKEAAAASLVTVIATSMAGSSRYLKQRMVNIRLAFLLETVTSLGAITGALLAILVPPYILYFILSVLLGYLALQQFKTREIEEEKIKHMGYKNVKEDKVARILKLASSYYDLAERTLVEYNISNTGVGLIASFFAGVLSAMLGIGGGVLKVSFMNQLMNTPIKAAIATSKFMIDITASTGAIIYYITGIVNLAIVAPMVLGVTSGAIMGATVMNKIKSRRLKTGFALLLAYLSYLMLRKGIYIYTGMLLPGP
;
A
#
# COMPACT_ATOMS: atom_id res chain seq x y z
N MET A 1 -26.93 9.33 4.85
CA MET A 1 -25.66 9.99 5.25
C MET A 1 -25.94 11.47 5.37
N SER A 2 -25.44 12.12 6.43
CA SER A 2 -25.57 13.57 6.59
C SER A 2 -24.60 14.30 5.64
N PRO A 3 -24.84 15.58 5.31
CA PRO A 3 -23.88 16.39 4.56
C PRO A 3 -22.49 16.46 5.22
N LEU A 4 -22.45 16.42 6.56
CA LEU A 4 -21.21 16.41 7.34
C LEU A 4 -20.40 15.13 7.09
N ASP A 5 -21.05 13.97 7.03
CA ASP A 5 -20.39 12.68 6.77
C ASP A 5 -19.71 12.67 5.40
N ILE A 6 -20.36 13.27 4.39
CA ILE A 6 -19.81 13.39 3.03
C ILE A 6 -18.53 14.22 3.04
N VAL A 7 -18.53 15.36 3.74
CA VAL A 7 -17.35 16.22 3.86
C VAL A 7 -16.22 15.48 4.59
N LEU A 8 -16.52 14.79 5.69
CA LEU A 8 -15.53 14.01 6.44
C LEU A 8 -14.93 12.88 5.61
N LEU A 9 -15.74 12.17 4.81
CA LEU A 9 -15.27 11.13 3.90
C LEU A 9 -14.39 11.70 2.78
N LEU A 10 -14.73 12.87 2.24
CA LEU A 10 -13.91 13.55 1.24
C LEU A 10 -12.55 13.94 1.82
N LEU A 11 -12.52 14.55 3.02
CA LEU A 11 -11.28 14.92 3.71
C LEU A 11 -10.44 13.69 4.08
N THR A 12 -11.09 12.63 4.56
CA THR A 12 -10.45 11.33 4.80
C THR A 12 -9.84 10.79 3.53
N GLY A 13 -10.58 10.83 2.41
CA GLY A 13 -10.08 10.45 1.09
C GLY A 13 -8.88 11.30 0.68
N LEU A 14 -8.93 12.61 0.85
CA LEU A 14 -7.81 13.50 0.52
C LEU A 14 -6.54 13.14 1.30
N ALA A 15 -6.66 12.95 2.61
CA ALA A 15 -5.55 12.56 3.48
C ALA A 15 -5.02 11.16 3.13
N ALA A 16 -5.93 10.20 2.96
CA ALA A 16 -5.61 8.82 2.61
C ALA A 16 -4.98 8.70 1.23
N GLY A 17 -5.42 9.50 0.26
CA GLY A 17 -4.86 9.56 -1.09
C GLY A 17 -3.47 10.16 -1.09
N THR A 18 -3.26 11.25 -0.33
CA THR A 18 -1.96 11.92 -0.20
C THR A 18 -0.94 11.00 0.44
N CYS A 19 -1.22 10.48 1.63
CA CYS A 19 -0.36 9.52 2.31
C CYS A 19 -0.21 8.23 1.50
N GLY A 20 -1.31 7.76 0.90
CA GLY A 20 -1.38 6.58 0.07
C GLY A 20 -0.52 6.65 -1.19
N ALA A 21 -0.34 7.83 -1.77
CA ALA A 21 0.58 8.05 -2.87
C ALA A 21 2.01 8.21 -2.38
N LEU A 22 2.24 9.02 -1.32
CA LEU A 22 3.57 9.21 -0.70
C LEU A 22 4.24 7.90 -0.29
N MET A 23 3.44 6.94 0.18
CA MET A 23 3.92 5.67 0.75
C MET A 23 3.67 4.47 -0.17
N GLY A 24 3.01 4.66 -1.32
CA GLY A 24 2.77 3.58 -2.30
C GLY A 24 1.75 2.54 -1.85
N ILE A 25 0.84 2.89 -0.93
CA ILE A 25 0.01 1.93 -0.18
C ILE A 25 -1.45 1.89 -0.60
N GLY A 26 -1.80 2.49 -1.73
CA GLY A 26 -3.17 2.54 -2.22
C GLY A 26 -4.12 3.45 -1.42
N GLY A 27 -3.78 3.81 -0.18
CA GLY A 27 -4.64 4.56 0.75
C GLY A 27 -5.51 3.64 1.61
N GLY A 28 -5.65 2.36 1.25
CA GLY A 28 -6.56 1.43 1.92
C GLY A 28 -6.19 1.11 3.36
N VAL A 29 -4.90 1.13 3.67
CA VAL A 29 -4.40 1.04 5.05
C VAL A 29 -4.93 2.15 5.96
N ILE A 30 -5.26 3.32 5.42
CA ILE A 30 -5.85 4.42 6.20
C ILE A 30 -7.36 4.30 6.17
N MET A 31 -7.93 4.01 5.00
CA MET A 31 -9.38 3.95 4.82
C MET A 31 -10.04 2.88 5.70
N VAL A 32 -9.49 1.65 5.74
CA VAL A 32 -10.11 0.55 6.51
C VAL A 32 -10.17 0.87 8.02
N PRO A 33 -9.07 1.30 8.68
CA PRO A 33 -9.14 1.75 10.06
C PRO A 33 -10.07 2.92 10.29
N VAL A 34 -10.07 3.92 9.41
CA VAL A 34 -10.90 5.12 9.62
C VAL A 34 -12.39 4.80 9.49
N LEU A 35 -12.79 4.07 8.45
CA LEU A 35 -14.18 3.67 8.23
C LEU A 35 -14.69 2.78 9.38
N THR A 36 -13.85 1.87 9.88
CA THR A 36 -14.26 0.95 10.97
C THR A 36 -14.22 1.59 12.36
N ALA A 37 -13.29 2.51 12.62
CA ALA A 37 -13.12 3.14 13.93
C ALA A 37 -14.06 4.34 14.13
N PHE A 38 -14.22 5.19 13.11
CA PHE A 38 -14.95 6.47 13.24
C PHE A 38 -16.34 6.44 12.63
N PHE A 39 -16.55 5.68 11.55
CA PHE A 39 -17.86 5.57 10.88
C PHE A 39 -18.61 4.30 11.29
N ALA A 40 -18.04 3.48 12.17
CA ALA A 40 -18.60 2.21 12.63
C ALA A 40 -19.01 1.24 11.52
N ILE A 41 -18.39 1.35 10.33
CA ILE A 41 -18.67 0.48 9.19
C ILE A 41 -18.05 -0.90 9.45
N PRO A 42 -18.76 -2.00 9.16
CA PRO A 42 -18.20 -3.35 9.27
C PRO A 42 -16.92 -3.51 8.44
N VAL A 43 -15.94 -4.25 8.96
CA VAL A 43 -14.60 -4.38 8.30
C VAL A 43 -14.66 -4.90 6.87
N LYS A 44 -15.61 -5.80 6.56
CA LYS A 44 -15.75 -6.36 5.20
C LYS A 44 -16.28 -5.31 4.21
N GLU A 45 -17.24 -4.49 4.64
CA GLU A 45 -17.74 -3.36 3.85
C GLU A 45 -16.69 -2.25 3.70
N ALA A 46 -15.96 -1.94 4.77
CA ALA A 46 -14.85 -1.00 4.73
C ALA A 46 -13.73 -1.49 3.79
N ALA A 47 -13.40 -2.78 3.81
CA ALA A 47 -12.42 -3.40 2.93
C ALA A 47 -12.86 -3.32 1.45
N ALA A 48 -14.13 -3.64 1.18
CA ALA A 48 -14.72 -3.54 -0.14
C ALA A 48 -14.68 -2.11 -0.69
N ALA A 49 -15.19 -1.14 0.08
CA ALA A 49 -15.18 0.28 -0.28
C ALA A 49 -13.74 0.77 -0.52
N SER A 50 -12.82 0.41 0.38
CA SER A 50 -11.41 0.74 0.28
C SER A 50 -10.78 0.22 -1.01
N LEU A 51 -11.01 -1.03 -1.44
CA LEU A 51 -10.46 -1.55 -2.69
C LEU A 51 -10.91 -0.74 -3.91
N VAL A 52 -12.20 -0.38 -3.98
CA VAL A 52 -12.71 0.45 -5.09
C VAL A 52 -12.06 1.83 -5.08
N THR A 53 -11.94 2.45 -3.91
CA THR A 53 -11.28 3.75 -3.77
C THR A 53 -9.76 3.68 -4.05
N VAL A 54 -9.11 2.57 -3.72
CA VAL A 54 -7.69 2.30 -3.99
C VAL A 54 -7.41 2.30 -5.49
N ILE A 55 -8.31 1.75 -6.32
CA ILE A 55 -8.19 1.77 -7.80
C ILE A 55 -8.05 3.23 -8.27
N ALA A 56 -8.97 4.11 -7.89
CA ALA A 56 -8.92 5.53 -8.26
C ALA A 56 -7.63 6.22 -7.78
N THR A 57 -7.24 5.97 -6.52
CA THR A 57 -5.99 6.50 -5.94
C THR A 57 -4.76 6.02 -6.71
N SER A 58 -4.80 4.75 -7.14
CA SER A 58 -3.74 4.06 -7.85
C SER A 58 -3.54 4.65 -9.24
N MET A 59 -4.61 4.75 -10.04
CA MET A 59 -4.58 5.38 -11.36
C MET A 59 -4.05 6.81 -11.29
N ALA A 60 -4.57 7.61 -10.35
CA ALA A 60 -4.19 9.00 -10.17
C ALA A 60 -2.70 9.16 -9.82
N GLY A 61 -2.19 8.39 -8.84
CA GLY A 61 -0.78 8.43 -8.42
C GLY A 61 0.17 7.87 -9.47
N SER A 62 -0.17 6.73 -10.08
CA SER A 62 0.65 6.05 -11.09
C SER A 62 0.86 6.89 -12.34
N SER A 63 -0.16 7.65 -12.77
CA SER A 63 -0.02 8.59 -13.90
C SER A 63 1.10 9.61 -13.67
N ARG A 64 1.30 10.07 -12.43
CA ARG A 64 2.37 11.00 -12.06
C ARG A 64 3.72 10.30 -11.97
N TYR A 65 3.76 9.09 -11.42
CA TYR A 65 5.01 8.33 -11.31
C TYR A 65 5.54 7.82 -12.65
N LEU A 66 4.65 7.49 -13.60
CA LEU A 66 5.02 7.18 -14.98
C LEU A 66 5.64 8.39 -15.67
N LYS A 67 5.05 9.59 -15.51
CA LYS A 67 5.62 10.84 -16.02
C LYS A 67 7.00 11.16 -15.42
N GLN A 68 7.21 10.82 -14.15
CA GLN A 68 8.49 10.96 -13.47
C GLN A 68 9.50 9.83 -13.79
N ARG A 69 9.13 8.84 -14.62
CA ARG A 69 9.95 7.67 -14.98
C ARG A 69 10.47 6.87 -13.77
N MET A 70 9.69 6.82 -12.69
CA MET A 70 10.06 6.10 -11.46
C MET A 70 9.53 4.66 -11.41
N VAL A 71 8.59 4.32 -12.31
CA VAL A 71 7.93 3.02 -12.35
C VAL A 71 8.80 2.02 -13.09
N ASN A 72 9.14 0.91 -12.44
CA ASN A 72 9.76 -0.23 -13.10
C ASN A 72 8.67 -1.14 -13.69
N ILE A 73 8.27 -0.83 -14.92
CA ILE A 73 7.15 -1.52 -15.60
C ILE A 73 7.40 -3.03 -15.73
N ARG A 74 8.65 -3.44 -16.00
CA ARG A 74 9.00 -4.86 -16.15
C ARG A 74 8.85 -5.62 -14.83
N LEU A 75 9.35 -5.03 -13.73
CA LEU A 75 9.19 -5.60 -12.41
C LEU A 75 7.71 -5.63 -11.99
N ALA A 76 6.95 -4.57 -12.31
CA ALA A 76 5.53 -4.52 -12.03
C ALA A 76 4.78 -5.69 -12.70
N PHE A 77 4.95 -5.89 -14.01
CA PHE A 77 4.28 -6.99 -14.70
C PHE A 77 4.69 -8.36 -14.17
N LEU A 78 5.98 -8.58 -13.90
CA LEU A 78 6.46 -9.84 -13.33
C LEU A 78 5.76 -10.17 -12.01
N LEU A 79 5.77 -9.22 -11.07
CA LEU A 79 5.21 -9.43 -9.74
C LEU A 79 3.68 -9.43 -9.73
N GLU A 80 3.04 -8.71 -10.65
CA GLU A 80 1.59 -8.56 -10.68
C GLU A 80 0.89 -9.86 -11.07
N THR A 81 1.49 -10.68 -11.96
CA THR A 81 0.92 -11.97 -12.36
C THR A 81 0.57 -12.86 -11.15
N VAL A 82 1.51 -13.02 -10.22
CA VAL A 82 1.30 -13.81 -8.99
C VAL A 82 0.52 -13.05 -7.93
N THR A 83 0.61 -11.72 -7.90
CA THR A 83 -0.16 -10.93 -6.93
C THR A 83 -1.66 -11.02 -7.22
N SER A 84 -2.08 -10.92 -8.48
CA SER A 84 -3.51 -10.99 -8.84
C SER A 84 -4.11 -12.34 -8.47
N LEU A 85 -3.37 -13.44 -8.66
CA LEU A 85 -3.78 -14.77 -8.16
C LEU A 85 -3.95 -14.77 -6.65
N GLY A 86 -2.98 -14.21 -5.91
CA GLY A 86 -3.09 -14.04 -4.47
C GLY A 86 -4.29 -13.19 -4.07
N ALA A 87 -4.61 -12.12 -4.80
CA ALA A 87 -5.75 -11.24 -4.53
C ALA A 87 -7.09 -11.96 -4.69
N ILE A 88 -7.23 -12.82 -5.71
CA ILE A 88 -8.42 -13.69 -5.85
C ILE A 88 -8.56 -14.58 -4.62
N THR A 89 -7.49 -15.30 -4.24
CA THR A 89 -7.50 -16.15 -3.06
C THR A 89 -7.82 -15.37 -1.78
N GLY A 90 -7.22 -14.19 -1.62
CA GLY A 90 -7.44 -13.32 -0.46
C GLY A 90 -8.86 -12.80 -0.34
N ALA A 91 -9.47 -12.35 -1.42
CA ALA A 91 -10.86 -11.88 -1.44
C ALA A 91 -11.85 -13.01 -1.10
N LEU A 92 -11.62 -14.22 -1.64
CA LEU A 92 -12.44 -15.39 -1.30
C LEU A 92 -12.30 -15.77 0.18
N LEU A 93 -11.08 -15.77 0.72
CA LEU A 93 -10.85 -16.04 2.14
C LEU A 93 -11.50 -14.98 3.04
N ALA A 94 -11.51 -13.71 2.63
CA ALA A 94 -12.09 -12.62 3.40
C ALA A 94 -13.58 -12.84 3.73
N ILE A 95 -14.31 -13.45 2.79
CA ILE A 95 -15.74 -13.73 2.96
C ILE A 95 -15.94 -14.78 4.05
N LEU A 96 -15.05 -15.77 4.13
CA LEU A 96 -15.11 -16.89 5.08
C LEU A 96 -14.57 -16.54 6.47
N VAL A 97 -13.61 -15.62 6.54
CA VAL A 97 -12.91 -15.29 7.79
C VAL A 97 -13.79 -14.42 8.71
N PRO A 98 -13.86 -14.72 10.02
CA PRO A 98 -14.53 -13.88 11.00
C PRO A 98 -13.93 -12.45 11.09
N PRO A 99 -14.74 -11.41 11.31
CA PRO A 99 -14.27 -10.02 11.35
C PRO A 99 -13.13 -9.75 12.33
N TYR A 100 -13.15 -10.33 13.52
CA TYR A 100 -12.11 -10.08 14.54
C TYR A 100 -10.73 -10.54 14.08
N ILE A 101 -10.64 -11.63 13.31
CA ILE A 101 -9.37 -12.13 12.76
C ILE A 101 -8.79 -11.11 11.78
N LEU A 102 -9.62 -10.47 10.95
CA LEU A 102 -9.17 -9.44 10.00
C LEU A 102 -8.53 -8.25 10.74
N TYR A 103 -9.11 -7.82 11.85
CA TYR A 103 -8.53 -6.76 12.69
C TYR A 103 -7.17 -7.18 13.28
N PHE A 104 -7.06 -8.39 13.81
CA PHE A 104 -5.80 -8.89 14.37
C PHE A 104 -4.72 -9.05 13.31
N ILE A 105 -5.04 -9.64 12.15
CA ILE A 105 -4.11 -9.77 11.03
C ILE A 105 -3.64 -8.39 10.59
N LEU A 106 -4.56 -7.44 10.39
CA LEU A 106 -4.21 -6.08 9.99
C LEU A 106 -3.33 -5.40 11.05
N SER A 107 -3.67 -5.52 12.33
CA SER A 107 -2.88 -4.96 13.43
C SER A 107 -1.45 -5.47 13.44
N VAL A 108 -1.26 -6.79 13.44
CA VAL A 108 0.06 -7.44 13.47
C VAL A 108 0.86 -7.05 12.23
N LEU A 109 0.21 -7.08 11.06
CA LEU A 109 0.81 -6.72 9.79
C LEU A 109 1.33 -5.27 9.80
N LEU A 110 0.49 -4.30 10.18
CA LEU A 110 0.86 -2.89 10.23
C LEU A 110 1.95 -2.64 11.27
N GLY A 111 1.91 -3.31 12.43
CA GLY A 111 2.92 -3.20 13.47
C GLY A 111 4.28 -3.72 13.01
N TYR A 112 4.30 -4.90 12.36
CA TYR A 112 5.52 -5.45 11.76
C TYR A 112 6.13 -4.49 10.73
N LEU A 113 5.30 -3.96 9.81
CA LEU A 113 5.74 -3.04 8.78
C LEU A 113 6.23 -1.71 9.35
N ALA A 114 5.59 -1.19 10.40
CA ALA A 114 6.02 0.01 11.11
C ALA A 114 7.45 -0.14 11.65
N LEU A 115 7.70 -1.22 12.39
CA LEU A 115 9.02 -1.53 12.95
C LEU A 115 10.07 -1.66 11.85
N GLN A 116 9.72 -2.31 10.75
CA GLN A 116 10.65 -2.58 9.68
C GLN A 116 11.00 -1.33 8.87
N GLN A 117 10.03 -0.45 8.60
CA GLN A 117 10.26 0.84 7.95
C GLN A 117 11.13 1.74 8.82
N PHE A 118 10.92 1.73 10.14
CA PHE A 118 11.76 2.48 11.07
C PHE A 118 13.21 1.96 11.09
N LYS A 119 13.40 0.63 11.19
CA LYS A 119 14.73 0.01 11.23
C LYS A 119 15.53 0.23 9.95
N THR A 120 14.87 0.21 8.79
CA THR A 120 15.56 0.27 7.49
C THR A 120 15.72 1.69 6.93
N ARG A 121 15.36 2.73 7.70
CA ARG A 121 15.39 4.13 7.24
C ARG A 121 16.79 4.69 7.02
N GLU A 122 17.77 4.25 7.82
CA GLU A 122 19.16 4.73 7.75
C GLU A 122 19.93 3.98 6.66
N ILE A 123 19.74 2.66 6.59
CA ILE A 123 20.26 1.79 5.53
C ILE A 123 19.88 2.31 4.13
N GLU A 124 18.63 2.80 3.98
CA GLU A 124 18.15 3.37 2.72
C GLU A 124 19.00 4.57 2.27
N GLU A 125 19.31 5.48 3.20
CA GLU A 125 20.06 6.70 2.91
C GLU A 125 21.51 6.37 2.56
N GLU A 126 22.12 5.44 3.30
CA GLU A 126 23.49 4.97 3.03
C GLU A 126 23.61 4.28 1.66
N LYS A 127 22.66 3.39 1.32
CA LYS A 127 22.65 2.71 0.02
C LYS A 127 22.56 3.69 -1.15
N ILE A 128 21.81 4.79 -1.01
CA ILE A 128 21.73 5.82 -2.06
C ILE A 128 23.06 6.57 -2.18
N LYS A 129 23.66 6.99 -1.06
CA LYS A 129 24.93 7.75 -1.06
C LYS A 129 26.11 6.95 -1.60
N HIS A 130 26.16 5.65 -1.34
CA HIS A 130 27.28 4.78 -1.71
C HIS A 130 27.00 3.88 -2.94
N MET A 131 25.99 4.21 -3.75
CA MET A 131 25.60 3.42 -4.93
C MET A 131 25.36 1.93 -4.62
N GLY A 132 24.96 1.63 -3.38
CA GLY A 132 24.79 0.26 -2.88
C GLY A 132 23.70 -0.51 -3.62
N TYR A 133 22.75 0.18 -4.23
CA TYR A 133 21.70 -0.44 -5.05
C TYR A 133 22.20 -0.95 -6.41
N LYS A 134 23.23 -0.32 -6.99
CA LYS A 134 23.82 -0.72 -8.28
C LYS A 134 24.75 -1.91 -8.15
N ASN A 135 25.42 -2.05 -7.01
CA ASN A 135 26.47 -3.05 -6.81
C ASN A 135 25.95 -4.45 -6.44
N VAL A 136 24.63 -4.66 -6.44
CA VAL A 136 24.03 -5.97 -6.14
C VAL A 136 24.01 -6.85 -7.38
N LYS A 137 24.36 -8.13 -7.19
CA LYS A 137 24.34 -9.14 -8.24
C LYS A 137 22.92 -9.56 -8.58
N GLU A 138 22.54 -9.38 -9.84
CA GLU A 138 21.25 -9.83 -10.35
C GLU A 138 21.13 -11.37 -10.39
N ASP A 139 19.95 -11.88 -10.09
CA ASP A 139 19.63 -13.29 -10.31
C ASP A 139 19.35 -13.59 -11.80
N LYS A 140 19.12 -14.87 -12.13
CA LYS A 140 18.89 -15.30 -13.52
C LYS A 140 17.66 -14.63 -14.14
N VAL A 141 16.54 -14.58 -13.41
CA VAL A 141 15.28 -14.03 -13.90
C VAL A 141 15.41 -12.52 -14.08
N ALA A 142 16.03 -11.84 -13.11
CA ALA A 142 16.31 -10.40 -13.18
C ALA A 142 17.10 -10.02 -14.44
N ARG A 143 18.15 -10.78 -14.78
CA ARG A 143 18.95 -10.55 -15.99
C ARG A 143 18.19 -10.85 -17.27
N ILE A 144 17.49 -11.98 -17.34
CA ILE A 144 16.73 -12.39 -18.54
C ILE A 144 15.65 -11.34 -18.86
N LEU A 145 14.92 -10.90 -17.84
CA LEU A 145 13.84 -9.92 -17.99
C LEU A 145 14.34 -8.47 -17.96
N LYS A 146 15.66 -8.25 -17.83
CA LYS A 146 16.29 -6.91 -17.78
C LYS A 146 15.59 -6.00 -16.77
N LEU A 147 15.47 -6.46 -15.52
CA LEU A 147 14.73 -5.74 -14.47
C LEU A 147 15.48 -4.56 -13.87
N ALA A 148 16.80 -4.45 -14.11
CA ALA A 148 17.57 -3.27 -13.69
C ALA A 148 17.01 -1.98 -14.29
N SER A 149 17.05 -0.90 -13.51
CA SER A 149 16.45 0.37 -13.89
C SER A 149 17.09 1.53 -13.12
N SER A 150 16.67 2.76 -13.42
CA SER A 150 17.15 3.97 -12.77
C SER A 150 16.05 5.02 -12.72
N TYR A 151 16.15 5.93 -11.76
CA TYR A 151 15.29 7.11 -11.67
C TYR A 151 16.07 8.30 -11.11
N TYR A 152 15.62 9.51 -11.44
CA TYR A 152 16.21 10.73 -10.89
C TYR A 152 15.53 11.09 -9.56
N ASP A 153 16.30 11.10 -8.49
CA ASP A 153 15.84 11.49 -7.16
C ASP A 153 15.94 13.01 -7.00
N LEU A 154 14.80 13.71 -6.88
CA LEU A 154 14.78 15.17 -6.75
C LEU A 154 15.24 15.67 -5.36
N ALA A 155 15.13 14.84 -4.33
CA ALA A 155 15.53 15.19 -2.97
C ALA A 155 17.05 15.10 -2.80
N GLU A 156 17.66 14.07 -3.36
CA GLU A 156 19.12 13.84 -3.32
C GLU A 156 19.85 14.39 -4.55
N ARG A 157 19.11 14.88 -5.56
CA ARG A 157 19.62 15.46 -6.83
C ARG A 157 20.58 14.54 -7.59
N THR A 158 20.34 13.24 -7.53
CA THR A 158 21.20 12.23 -8.14
C THR A 158 20.41 11.20 -8.94
N LEU A 159 21.06 10.57 -9.92
CA LEU A 159 20.51 9.45 -10.64
C LEU A 159 20.74 8.18 -9.81
N VAL A 160 19.65 7.59 -9.31
CA VAL A 160 19.69 6.34 -8.56
C VAL A 160 19.53 5.17 -9.52
N GLU A 161 20.64 4.50 -9.80
CA GLU A 161 20.67 3.24 -10.56
C GLU A 161 20.56 2.05 -9.60
N TYR A 162 19.79 1.03 -9.98
CA TYR A 162 19.58 -0.13 -9.13
C TYR A 162 19.38 -1.42 -9.93
N ASN A 163 19.92 -2.50 -9.34
CA ASN A 163 19.76 -3.86 -9.84
C ASN A 163 18.77 -4.61 -8.95
N ILE A 164 17.93 -5.43 -9.58
CA ILE A 164 16.96 -6.27 -8.89
C ILE A 164 17.60 -7.62 -8.55
N SER A 165 17.40 -8.08 -7.33
CA SER A 165 17.82 -9.40 -6.87
C SER A 165 16.66 -10.18 -6.26
N ASN A 166 16.90 -11.47 -5.98
CA ASN A 166 15.98 -12.34 -5.25
C ASN A 166 14.55 -12.38 -5.82
N THR A 167 14.41 -12.36 -7.15
CA THR A 167 13.10 -12.37 -7.84
C THR A 167 12.18 -13.50 -7.40
N GLY A 168 12.70 -14.70 -7.14
CA GLY A 168 11.91 -15.83 -6.64
C GLY A 168 11.25 -15.56 -5.29
N VAL A 169 11.99 -14.95 -4.35
CA VAL A 169 11.43 -14.51 -3.06
C VAL A 169 10.41 -13.40 -3.28
N GLY A 170 10.70 -12.48 -4.22
CA GLY A 170 9.79 -11.42 -4.63
C GLY A 170 8.43 -11.92 -5.13
N LEU A 171 8.41 -12.99 -5.93
CA LEU A 171 7.20 -13.61 -6.45
C LEU A 171 6.35 -14.23 -5.32
N ILE A 172 6.98 -15.01 -4.44
CA ILE A 172 6.29 -15.61 -3.28
C ILE A 172 5.72 -14.51 -2.37
N ALA A 173 6.54 -13.51 -2.07
CA ALA A 173 6.15 -12.39 -1.23
C ALA A 173 5.01 -11.57 -1.87
N SER A 174 5.03 -11.40 -3.20
CA SER A 174 3.94 -10.75 -3.96
C SER A 174 2.62 -11.52 -3.92
N PHE A 175 2.67 -12.85 -4.05
CA PHE A 175 1.47 -13.67 -3.91
C PHE A 175 0.81 -13.45 -2.55
N PHE A 176 1.57 -13.57 -1.45
CA PHE A 176 1.05 -13.32 -0.10
C PHE A 176 0.64 -11.86 0.12
N ALA A 177 1.34 -10.91 -0.49
CA ALA A 177 0.92 -9.52 -0.50
C ALA A 177 -0.45 -9.34 -1.15
N GLY A 178 -0.73 -10.07 -2.24
CA GLY A 178 -2.04 -10.14 -2.88
C GLY A 178 -3.12 -10.72 -1.95
N VAL A 179 -2.84 -11.85 -1.32
CA VAL A 179 -3.76 -12.49 -0.36
C VAL A 179 -4.14 -11.52 0.75
N LEU A 180 -3.15 -10.95 1.44
CA LEU A 180 -3.38 -10.01 2.54
C LEU A 180 -4.00 -8.69 2.05
N SER A 181 -3.64 -8.24 0.85
CA SER A 181 -4.19 -7.03 0.23
C SER A 181 -5.70 -7.08 0.09
N ALA A 182 -6.19 -8.11 -0.61
CA ALA A 182 -7.59 -8.25 -0.95
C ALA A 182 -8.41 -8.69 0.26
N MET A 183 -7.82 -9.49 1.15
CA MET A 183 -8.48 -9.94 2.37
C MET A 183 -8.74 -8.80 3.35
N LEU A 184 -7.78 -7.86 3.48
CA LEU A 184 -7.89 -6.74 4.42
C LEU A 184 -8.41 -5.46 3.75
N GLY A 185 -8.58 -5.45 2.43
CA GLY A 185 -8.98 -4.30 1.64
C GLY A 185 -7.95 -3.15 1.63
N ILE A 186 -6.70 -3.42 1.96
CA ILE A 186 -5.66 -2.39 2.10
C ILE A 186 -4.97 -2.02 0.78
N GLY A 187 -5.21 -2.78 -0.29
CA GLY A 187 -4.62 -2.54 -1.59
C GLY A 187 -3.16 -2.98 -1.73
N GLY A 188 -2.60 -3.76 -0.79
CA GLY A 188 -1.36 -4.55 -0.97
C GLY A 188 -0.05 -3.79 -1.05
N GLY A 189 -0.12 -2.48 -1.26
CA GLY A 189 1.03 -1.65 -1.54
C GLY A 189 2.04 -1.59 -0.40
N VAL A 190 1.60 -1.60 0.86
CA VAL A 190 2.52 -1.57 2.00
C VAL A 190 3.47 -2.76 2.00
N LEU A 191 2.91 -3.93 1.73
CA LEU A 191 3.65 -5.19 1.70
C LEU A 191 4.58 -5.21 0.50
N LYS A 192 4.05 -4.93 -0.70
CA LYS A 192 4.84 -4.90 -1.94
C LYS A 192 5.99 -3.90 -1.86
N VAL A 193 5.75 -2.68 -1.34
CA VAL A 193 6.78 -1.65 -1.17
C VAL A 193 7.89 -2.14 -0.25
N SER A 194 7.53 -2.75 0.89
CA SER A 194 8.52 -3.25 1.86
C SER A 194 9.31 -4.43 1.29
N PHE A 195 8.62 -5.41 0.68
CA PHE A 195 9.25 -6.59 0.07
C PHE A 195 10.16 -6.24 -1.10
N MET A 196 9.72 -5.36 -2.01
CA MET A 196 10.59 -4.88 -3.09
C MET A 196 11.83 -4.20 -2.51
N ASN A 197 11.65 -3.39 -1.47
CA ASN A 197 12.76 -2.63 -0.91
C ASN A 197 13.79 -3.48 -0.17
N GLN A 198 13.35 -4.43 0.65
CA GLN A 198 14.26 -5.15 1.54
C GLN A 198 14.66 -6.52 1.00
N LEU A 199 13.79 -7.16 0.22
CA LEU A 199 14.06 -8.50 -0.32
C LEU A 199 14.61 -8.42 -1.73
N MET A 200 14.16 -7.46 -2.54
CA MET A 200 14.51 -7.39 -3.98
C MET A 200 15.50 -6.29 -4.36
N ASN A 201 16.01 -5.55 -3.38
CA ASN A 201 16.94 -4.45 -3.58
C ASN A 201 16.39 -3.30 -4.47
N THR A 202 15.09 -3.02 -4.38
CA THR A 202 14.48 -1.88 -5.07
C THR A 202 14.52 -0.63 -4.17
N PRO A 203 15.06 0.53 -4.61
CA PRO A 203 15.01 1.76 -3.82
C PRO A 203 13.57 2.13 -3.43
N ILE A 204 13.36 2.65 -2.21
CA ILE A 204 12.02 2.82 -1.65
C ILE A 204 11.10 3.67 -2.55
N LYS A 205 11.61 4.72 -3.19
CA LYS A 205 10.82 5.58 -4.08
C LYS A 205 10.41 4.87 -5.37
N ALA A 206 11.32 4.07 -5.95
CA ALA A 206 11.01 3.23 -7.11
C ALA A 206 10.02 2.11 -6.73
N ALA A 207 10.17 1.53 -5.54
CA ALA A 207 9.23 0.54 -5.00
C ALA A 207 7.83 1.14 -4.79
N ILE A 208 7.73 2.36 -4.23
CA ILE A 208 6.48 3.12 -4.08
C ILE A 208 5.80 3.34 -5.43
N ALA A 209 6.55 3.84 -6.41
CA ALA A 209 6.05 4.10 -7.75
C ALA A 209 5.58 2.81 -8.46
N THR A 210 6.42 1.78 -8.45
CA THR A 210 6.15 0.48 -9.07
C THR A 210 4.96 -0.21 -8.42
N SER A 211 4.90 -0.20 -7.08
CA SER A 211 3.76 -0.74 -6.36
C SER A 211 2.49 0.02 -6.70
N LYS A 212 2.52 1.36 -6.73
CA LYS A 212 1.34 2.15 -7.09
C LYS A 212 0.81 1.74 -8.46
N PHE A 213 1.67 1.51 -9.45
CA PHE A 213 1.23 1.03 -10.76
C PHE A 213 0.55 -0.35 -10.70
N MET A 214 1.12 -1.27 -9.93
CA MET A 214 0.59 -2.62 -9.73
C MET A 214 -0.78 -2.66 -9.03
N ILE A 215 -0.99 -1.80 -8.03
CA ILE A 215 -2.17 -1.82 -7.16
C ILE A 215 -3.48 -1.66 -7.95
N ASP A 216 -3.45 -0.98 -9.09
CA ASP A 216 -4.62 -0.79 -9.94
C ASP A 216 -5.23 -2.13 -10.37
N ILE A 217 -4.39 -3.03 -10.85
CA ILE A 217 -4.78 -4.37 -11.29
C ILE A 217 -5.18 -5.23 -10.09
N THR A 218 -4.34 -5.30 -9.05
CA THR A 218 -4.59 -6.13 -7.87
C THR A 218 -5.89 -5.75 -7.17
N ALA A 219 -6.12 -4.45 -6.97
CA ALA A 219 -7.30 -3.96 -6.28
C ALA A 219 -8.56 -4.18 -7.12
N SER A 220 -8.47 -4.01 -8.45
CA SER A 220 -9.56 -4.35 -9.37
C SER A 220 -9.95 -5.82 -9.28
N THR A 221 -8.97 -6.73 -9.29
CA THR A 221 -9.21 -8.18 -9.15
C THR A 221 -9.93 -8.52 -7.84
N GLY A 222 -9.50 -7.94 -6.71
CA GLY A 222 -10.17 -8.14 -5.42
C GLY A 222 -11.55 -7.47 -5.35
N ALA A 223 -11.69 -6.24 -5.87
CA ALA A 223 -12.93 -5.46 -5.82
C ALA A 223 -14.06 -6.12 -6.60
N ILE A 224 -13.78 -6.78 -7.72
CA ILE A 224 -14.78 -7.53 -8.51
C ILE A 224 -15.48 -8.58 -7.63
N ILE A 225 -14.73 -9.32 -6.81
CA ILE A 225 -15.31 -10.33 -5.91
C ILE A 225 -16.24 -9.68 -4.90
N TYR A 226 -15.81 -8.59 -4.24
CA TYR A 226 -16.66 -7.87 -3.30
C TYR A 226 -17.90 -7.25 -3.96
N TYR A 227 -17.76 -6.75 -5.19
CA TYR A 227 -18.87 -6.21 -5.98
C TYR A 227 -19.91 -7.28 -6.29
N ILE A 228 -19.49 -8.45 -6.76
CA ILE A 228 -20.38 -9.58 -7.04
C ILE A 228 -21.10 -10.06 -5.78
N THR A 229 -20.45 -10.02 -4.61
CA THR A 229 -21.09 -10.36 -3.34
C THR A 229 -22.05 -9.30 -2.78
N GLY A 230 -22.18 -8.13 -3.43
CA GLY A 230 -23.09 -7.07 -2.99
C GLY A 230 -22.64 -6.30 -1.74
N ILE A 231 -21.37 -6.42 -1.33
CA ILE A 231 -20.82 -5.79 -0.11
C ILE A 231 -20.39 -4.33 -0.36
N VAL A 232 -20.26 -3.92 -1.63
CA VAL A 232 -19.78 -2.57 -1.99
C VAL A 232 -20.86 -1.52 -1.78
N ASN A 233 -20.63 -0.61 -0.84
CA ASN A 233 -21.50 0.54 -0.61
C ASN A 233 -21.03 1.78 -1.38
N LEU A 234 -21.72 2.07 -2.49
CA LEU A 234 -21.37 3.17 -3.40
C LEU A 234 -21.52 4.56 -2.76
N ALA A 235 -22.38 4.71 -1.74
CA ALA A 235 -22.58 5.99 -1.06
C ALA A 235 -21.33 6.43 -0.27
N ILE A 236 -20.54 5.47 0.21
CA ILE A 236 -19.25 5.73 0.86
C ILE A 236 -18.16 5.95 -0.19
N VAL A 237 -18.14 5.11 -1.23
CA VAL A 237 -17.10 5.13 -2.28
C VAL A 237 -17.07 6.46 -3.04
N ALA A 238 -18.22 7.00 -3.44
CA ALA A 238 -18.30 8.19 -4.29
C ALA A 238 -17.56 9.42 -3.73
N PRO A 239 -17.84 9.90 -2.49
CA PRO A 239 -17.10 11.04 -1.93
C PRO A 239 -15.63 10.73 -1.68
N MET A 240 -15.31 9.49 -1.30
CA MET A 240 -13.93 9.08 -1.06
C MET A 240 -13.09 9.10 -2.34
N VAL A 241 -13.64 8.63 -3.47
CA VAL A 241 -12.96 8.62 -4.79
C VAL A 241 -12.51 10.03 -5.19
N LEU A 242 -13.35 11.04 -4.98
CA LEU A 242 -13.00 12.44 -5.27
C LEU A 242 -11.85 12.94 -4.39
N GLY A 243 -11.93 12.67 -3.09
CA GLY A 243 -10.88 13.00 -2.13
C GLY A 243 -9.55 12.32 -2.47
N VAL A 244 -9.55 11.00 -2.63
CA VAL A 244 -8.31 10.24 -2.86
C VAL A 244 -7.66 10.56 -4.19
N THR A 245 -8.41 10.87 -5.23
CA THR A 245 -7.85 11.21 -6.55
C THR A 245 -7.03 12.49 -6.45
N SER A 246 -7.61 13.52 -5.82
CA SER A 246 -6.95 14.80 -5.59
C SER A 246 -5.72 14.63 -4.69
N GLY A 247 -5.88 13.89 -3.59
CA GLY A 247 -4.80 13.61 -2.65
C GLY A 247 -3.67 12.81 -3.29
N ALA A 248 -3.98 11.81 -4.10
CA ALA A 248 -2.99 10.97 -4.77
C ALA A 248 -2.11 11.76 -5.74
N ILE A 249 -2.71 12.71 -6.48
CA ILE A 249 -1.97 13.60 -7.37
C ILE A 249 -1.01 14.47 -6.56
N MET A 250 -1.48 15.06 -5.46
CA MET A 250 -0.65 15.89 -4.57
C MET A 250 0.51 15.06 -3.98
N GLY A 251 0.20 13.91 -3.37
CA GLY A 251 1.18 13.01 -2.78
C GLY A 251 2.22 12.53 -3.78
N ALA A 252 1.81 12.08 -4.97
CA ALA A 252 2.75 11.61 -5.99
C ALA A 252 3.63 12.72 -6.57
N THR A 253 3.15 13.95 -6.60
CA THR A 253 3.93 15.12 -7.05
C THR A 253 4.99 15.52 -6.03
N VAL A 254 4.68 15.40 -4.74
CA VAL A 254 5.59 15.78 -3.65
C VAL A 254 6.58 14.67 -3.30
N MET A 255 6.21 13.39 -3.46
CA MET A 255 6.99 12.22 -3.01
C MET A 255 8.46 12.29 -3.39
N ASN A 256 8.78 12.56 -4.66
CA ASN A 256 10.16 12.56 -5.14
C ASN A 256 11.02 13.68 -4.52
N LYS A 257 10.39 14.76 -4.03
CA LYS A 257 11.06 15.89 -3.35
C LYS A 257 11.37 15.62 -1.87
N ILE A 258 10.85 14.53 -1.30
CA ILE A 258 11.07 14.17 0.10
C ILE A 258 12.23 13.17 0.20
N LYS A 259 13.11 13.35 1.17
CA LYS A 259 14.18 12.38 1.46
C LYS A 259 13.61 11.03 1.89
N SER A 260 14.22 9.94 1.42
CA SER A 260 13.78 8.57 1.69
C SER A 260 13.68 8.26 3.18
N ARG A 261 14.60 8.79 4.01
CA ARG A 261 14.55 8.66 5.48
C ARG A 261 13.29 9.26 6.10
N ARG A 262 12.87 10.45 5.63
CA ARG A 262 11.65 11.12 6.12
C ARG A 262 10.39 10.36 5.68
N LEU A 263 10.36 9.87 4.43
CA LEU A 263 9.27 9.03 3.93
C LEU A 263 9.12 7.78 4.80
N LYS A 264 10.20 7.02 5.03
CA LYS A 264 10.17 5.81 5.88
C LYS A 264 9.77 6.09 7.32
N THR A 265 10.25 7.19 7.91
CA THR A 265 9.92 7.56 9.30
C THR A 265 8.45 7.95 9.43
N GLY A 266 7.94 8.82 8.55
CA GLY A 266 6.53 9.19 8.54
C GLY A 266 5.62 7.99 8.30
N PHE A 267 6.05 7.06 7.44
CA PHE A 267 5.32 5.84 7.19
C PHE A 267 5.28 4.91 8.41
N ALA A 268 6.42 4.73 9.08
CA ALA A 268 6.50 3.93 10.30
C ALA A 268 5.57 4.45 11.41
N LEU A 269 5.57 5.76 11.64
CA LEU A 269 4.70 6.38 12.65
C LEU A 269 3.21 6.20 12.33
N LEU A 270 2.84 6.42 11.06
CA LEU A 270 1.46 6.22 10.62
C LEU A 270 1.03 4.76 10.80
N LEU A 271 1.86 3.80 10.36
CA LEU A 271 1.57 2.38 10.48
C LEU A 271 1.47 1.94 11.95
N ALA A 272 2.31 2.46 12.84
CA ALA A 272 2.25 2.16 14.27
C ALA A 272 0.93 2.65 14.89
N TYR A 273 0.50 3.87 14.55
CA TYR A 273 -0.78 4.41 15.01
C TYR A 273 -1.98 3.58 14.51
N LEU A 274 -2.00 3.25 13.22
CA LEU A 274 -3.07 2.45 12.63
C LEU A 274 -3.07 1.00 13.15
N SER A 275 -1.89 0.43 13.43
CA SER A 275 -1.74 -0.87 14.09
C SER A 275 -2.42 -0.86 15.47
N TYR A 276 -2.13 0.15 16.30
CA TYR A 276 -2.77 0.31 17.61
C TYR A 276 -4.30 0.43 17.51
N LEU A 277 -4.80 1.25 16.57
CA LEU A 277 -6.25 1.40 16.35
C LEU A 277 -6.92 0.07 16.00
N MET A 278 -6.30 -0.75 15.15
CA MET A 278 -6.83 -2.05 14.76
C MET A 278 -6.72 -3.09 15.86
N LEU A 279 -5.66 -3.08 16.66
CA LEU A 279 -5.55 -3.92 17.84
C LEU A 279 -6.69 -3.66 18.82
N ARG A 280 -6.92 -2.39 19.13
CA ARG A 280 -8.01 -1.96 20.02
C ARG A 280 -9.37 -2.42 19.52
N LYS A 281 -9.66 -2.24 18.23
CA LYS A 281 -10.95 -2.66 17.65
C LYS A 281 -11.10 -4.18 17.66
N GLY A 282 -10.04 -4.92 17.35
CA GLY A 282 -10.00 -6.38 17.41
C GLY A 282 -10.29 -6.93 18.81
N ILE A 283 -9.63 -6.38 19.83
CA ILE A 283 -9.85 -6.75 21.24
C ILE A 283 -11.29 -6.44 21.67
N TYR A 284 -11.82 -5.27 21.32
CA TYR A 284 -13.20 -4.90 21.65
C TYR A 284 -14.21 -5.87 21.05
N ILE A 285 -14.04 -6.27 19.78
CA ILE A 285 -14.97 -7.21 19.12
C ILE A 285 -14.82 -8.63 19.69
N TYR A 286 -13.62 -9.04 20.10
CA TYR A 286 -13.38 -10.38 20.62
C TYR A 286 -13.78 -10.55 22.10
N THR A 287 -13.55 -9.54 22.94
CA THR A 287 -13.69 -9.63 24.41
C THR A 287 -14.76 -8.71 25.00
N GLY A 288 -15.25 -7.73 24.24
CA GLY A 288 -16.08 -6.63 24.76
C GLY A 288 -15.29 -5.55 25.53
N MET A 289 -13.99 -5.74 25.76
CA MET A 289 -13.17 -4.76 26.51
C MET A 289 -12.74 -3.58 25.64
N LEU A 290 -12.95 -2.36 26.14
CA LEU A 290 -12.47 -1.12 25.53
C LEU A 290 -11.08 -0.76 26.08
N LEU A 291 -10.04 -0.85 25.24
CA LEU A 291 -8.74 -0.26 25.57
C LEU A 291 -8.83 1.28 25.56
N PRO A 292 -8.03 1.98 26.40
CA PRO A 292 -8.03 3.44 26.47
C PRO A 292 -7.82 4.09 25.09
N GLY A 293 -8.59 5.14 24.84
CA GLY A 293 -8.49 5.92 23.61
C GLY A 293 -7.30 6.88 23.61
N PRO A 294 -6.87 7.33 22.42
CA PRO A 294 -6.14 8.59 22.32
C PRO A 294 -7.03 9.78 22.71
#